data_AF-A0A9P7JSA5-F1
#
_entry.id   AF-A0A9P7JSA5-F1
#
_cell.length_a   1.000
_cell.length_b   1.000
_cell.length_c   1.000
_cell.angle_alpha   90.00
_cell.angle_beta   90.00
_cell.angle_gamma   90.00
#
_symmetry.space_group_name_H-M   'P 1'
#
loop_
_entity.id
_entity.type
_entity.pdbx_description
1 polymer ?
#
loop_
_entity_poly.entity_id
_entity_poly.type
_entity_poly.pdbx_seq_one_letter_code
_entity_poly.pdbx_strand_id
1 'polypeptide(L)'
;KRANQWRRWSEDVILRMIVPYLSYIQETVSLRHANMPAIRHRTGGECRTGCRTRSIKVACVFFDAFEEITIIACPCSPAPLQLLHCGFFPCAPVAPSLAVDLRLLEFVHLLFLRQSPNQTAWCDALETFLDGMKYKLRLKDSLRRRFSNAFHWYQVLTVLAQDHISTLVVGSRKDGAPVDQPSDYLRSRCPLCFGGNNWRNGTRDSLPMCVISYYATTSINHL
;
A
#
# COMPACT_ATOMS: atom_id res chain seq x y z
N LYS A 1 9.15 -4.24 -25.59
CA LYS A 1 9.81 -4.08 -24.26
C LYS A 1 8.88 -3.49 -23.20
N ARG A 2 8.26 -2.30 -23.40
CA ARG A 2 7.30 -1.69 -22.44
C ARG A 2 6.03 -2.53 -22.22
N ALA A 3 5.42 -3.03 -23.29
CA ALA A 3 4.23 -3.91 -23.21
C ALA A 3 4.48 -5.17 -22.38
N ASN A 4 5.61 -5.86 -22.59
CA ASN A 4 5.98 -7.03 -21.80
C ASN A 4 6.23 -6.70 -20.32
N GLN A 5 6.73 -5.50 -20.03
CA GLN A 5 6.96 -5.06 -18.65
C GLN A 5 5.64 -4.77 -17.94
N TRP A 6 4.73 -4.07 -18.62
CA TRP A 6 3.36 -3.84 -18.12
C TRP A 6 2.65 -5.15 -17.84
N ARG A 7 2.62 -6.05 -18.82
CA ARG A 7 2.01 -7.38 -18.70
C ARG A 7 2.54 -8.14 -17.48
N ARG A 8 3.86 -8.14 -17.29
CA ARG A 8 4.50 -8.84 -16.16
C ARG A 8 4.10 -8.25 -14.81
N TRP A 9 3.95 -6.93 -14.74
CA TRP A 9 3.48 -6.30 -13.52
C TRP A 9 2.01 -6.64 -13.25
N SER A 10 1.12 -6.41 -14.22
CA SER A 10 -0.32 -6.54 -14.03
C SER A 10 -0.79 -7.98 -13.88
N GLU A 11 -0.21 -8.94 -14.61
CA GLU A 11 -0.70 -10.32 -14.67
C GLU A 11 0.02 -11.30 -13.74
N ASP A 12 1.16 -10.91 -13.14
CA ASP A 12 2.01 -11.83 -12.37
C ASP A 12 2.49 -11.17 -11.06
N VAL A 13 3.32 -10.13 -11.16
CA VAL A 13 4.04 -9.62 -9.97
C VAL A 13 3.10 -8.97 -8.96
N ILE A 14 2.21 -8.07 -9.38
CA ILE A 14 1.34 -7.36 -8.43
C ILE A 14 0.39 -8.33 -7.74
N LEU A 15 -0.26 -9.23 -8.49
CA LEU A 15 -1.20 -10.19 -7.94
C LEU A 15 -0.54 -11.08 -6.87
N ARG A 16 0.71 -11.49 -7.10
CA ARG A 16 1.49 -12.26 -6.12
C ARG A 16 1.97 -11.46 -4.92
N MET A 17 2.02 -10.13 -5.03
CA MET A 17 2.43 -9.23 -3.95
C MET A 17 1.29 -8.84 -3.01
N ILE A 18 0.01 -9.01 -3.39
CA ILE A 18 -1.15 -8.58 -2.59
C ILE A 18 -1.10 -9.16 -1.16
N VAL A 19 -1.08 -10.49 -1.04
CA VAL A 19 -1.08 -11.15 0.28
C VAL A 19 0.21 -10.85 1.06
N PRO A 20 1.42 -10.98 0.48
CA PRO A 20 2.65 -10.59 1.16
C PRO A 20 2.69 -9.13 1.63
N TYR A 21 2.11 -8.20 0.86
CA TYR A 21 2.00 -6.81 1.25
C TYR A 21 1.09 -6.64 2.47
N LEU A 22 -0.09 -7.27 2.45
CA LEU A 22 -1.01 -7.24 3.60
C LEU A 22 -0.38 -7.84 4.85
N SER A 23 0.33 -8.97 4.74
CA SER A 23 1.10 -9.54 5.85
C SER A 23 2.17 -8.58 6.37
N TYR A 24 2.92 -7.94 5.47
CA TYR A 24 3.92 -6.94 5.86
C TYR A 24 3.28 -5.75 6.60
N ILE A 25 2.14 -5.22 6.11
CA ILE A 25 1.41 -4.14 6.78
C ILE A 25 0.93 -4.57 8.17
N GLN A 26 0.46 -5.80 8.32
CA GLN A 26 0.04 -6.35 9.61
C GLN A 26 1.23 -6.48 10.58
N GLU A 27 2.31 -7.11 10.16
CA GLU A 27 3.52 -7.36 10.96
C GLU A 27 4.17 -6.05 11.43
N THR A 28 4.18 -5.03 10.56
CA THR A 28 4.77 -3.72 10.88
C THR A 28 3.82 -2.80 11.64
N VAL A 29 2.59 -3.22 11.95
CA VAL A 29 1.55 -2.40 12.57
C VAL A 29 1.36 -1.11 11.77
N SER A 30 0.98 -1.26 10.50
CA SER A 30 0.79 -0.15 9.55
C SER A 30 2.06 0.70 9.40
N LEU A 31 3.19 0.03 9.08
CA LEU A 31 4.51 0.64 8.85
C LEU A 31 5.18 1.28 10.08
N ARG A 32 4.53 1.29 11.26
CA ARG A 32 5.08 1.87 12.50
C ARG A 32 6.41 1.23 12.90
N HIS A 33 6.50 -0.09 12.76
CA HIS A 33 7.68 -0.88 13.12
C HIS A 33 8.46 -1.36 11.88
N ALA A 34 8.31 -0.68 10.74
CA ALA A 34 9.11 -0.94 9.54
C ALA A 34 10.62 -0.71 9.77
N ASN A 35 10.97 0.05 10.82
CA ASN A 35 12.34 0.34 11.25
C ASN A 35 13.03 -0.80 12.02
N MET A 36 12.53 -2.05 12.00
CA MET A 36 13.21 -3.14 12.69
C MET A 36 14.57 -3.42 12.00
N PRO A 37 15.70 -3.04 12.62
CA PRO A 37 17.00 -3.07 11.97
C PRO A 37 17.59 -4.47 12.16
N ALA A 38 17.23 -5.43 11.30
CA ALA A 38 18.02 -6.63 10.96
C ALA A 38 17.18 -7.72 10.29
N ILE A 39 16.71 -7.49 9.07
CA ILE A 39 17.00 -8.50 8.06
C ILE A 39 18.25 -8.01 7.32
N ARG A 40 19.37 -7.96 8.06
CA ARG A 40 20.68 -8.06 7.43
C ARG A 40 20.63 -9.34 6.63
N HIS A 41 20.55 -9.21 5.31
CA HIS A 41 20.93 -10.23 4.35
C HIS A 41 20.55 -11.67 4.75
N ARG A 42 19.27 -11.94 5.06
CA ARG A 42 18.74 -13.29 4.82
C ARG A 42 18.38 -13.45 3.34
N THR A 43 19.18 -12.85 2.45
CA THR A 43 19.33 -13.20 1.03
C THR A 43 20.08 -14.53 0.88
N GLY A 44 19.80 -15.47 1.78
CA GLY A 44 20.47 -16.75 1.95
C GLY A 44 19.50 -17.83 2.43
N GLY A 45 18.19 -17.64 2.24
CA GLY A 45 17.30 -18.79 2.16
C GLY A 45 17.71 -19.56 0.91
N GLU A 46 18.61 -20.53 1.06
CA GLU A 46 19.01 -21.40 -0.04
C GLU A 46 17.75 -21.97 -0.69
N CYS A 47 17.63 -21.74 -1.99
CA CYS A 47 16.59 -22.37 -2.78
C CYS A 47 16.79 -23.88 -2.69
N ARG A 48 16.02 -24.56 -1.81
CA ARG A 48 16.14 -26.01 -1.56
C ARG A 48 15.88 -26.88 -2.79
N THR A 49 15.37 -26.27 -3.86
CA THR A 49 15.03 -26.92 -5.13
C THR A 49 16.15 -26.86 -6.18
N GLY A 50 17.36 -26.35 -5.84
CA GLY A 50 18.49 -26.30 -6.78
C GLY A 50 18.23 -25.42 -8.01
N CYS A 51 17.36 -24.41 -7.85
CA CYS A 51 16.91 -23.56 -8.95
C CYS A 51 18.02 -22.64 -9.48
N ARG A 52 17.93 -22.21 -10.75
CA ARG A 52 18.83 -21.19 -11.29
C ARG A 52 18.66 -19.87 -10.54
N THR A 53 19.75 -19.37 -9.96
CA THR A 53 19.79 -18.13 -9.20
C THR A 53 20.43 -17.00 -10.01
N ARG A 54 20.08 -15.76 -9.66
CA ARG A 54 20.69 -14.56 -10.21
C ARG A 54 20.98 -13.57 -9.09
N SER A 55 22.22 -13.13 -9.02
CA SER A 55 22.61 -11.99 -8.17
C SER A 55 22.15 -10.68 -8.82
N ILE A 56 21.47 -9.84 -8.05
CA ILE A 56 20.96 -8.54 -8.48
C ILE A 56 21.38 -7.50 -7.44
N LYS A 57 22.10 -6.48 -7.90
CA LYS A 57 22.39 -5.28 -7.11
C LYS A 57 21.21 -4.31 -7.22
N VAL A 58 20.72 -3.85 -6.08
CA VAL A 58 19.56 -2.96 -5.98
C VAL A 58 19.94 -1.76 -5.13
N ALA A 59 19.75 -0.57 -5.68
CA ALA A 59 19.84 0.67 -4.94
C ALA A 59 18.54 0.93 -4.16
N CYS A 60 18.61 0.94 -2.84
CA CYS A 60 17.51 1.21 -1.94
C CYS A 60 17.50 2.68 -1.52
N VAL A 61 16.34 3.33 -1.68
CA VAL A 61 16.14 4.74 -1.35
C VAL A 61 15.25 4.86 -0.11
N PHE A 62 15.77 5.56 0.90
CA PHE A 62 15.07 5.92 2.13
C PHE A 62 14.82 7.43 2.18
N PHE A 63 14.20 7.90 3.27
CA PHE A 63 14.07 9.35 3.53
C PHE A 63 15.44 10.03 3.68
N ASP A 64 16.33 9.39 4.41
CA ASP A 64 17.57 9.95 4.94
C ASP A 64 18.83 9.19 4.46
N ALA A 65 18.65 8.14 3.66
CA ALA A 65 19.74 7.28 3.23
C ALA A 65 19.56 6.74 1.82
N PHE A 66 20.70 6.35 1.25
CA PHE A 66 20.78 5.58 0.01
C PHE A 66 21.78 4.44 0.19
N GLU A 67 21.33 3.21 -0.03
CA GLU A 67 22.13 2.00 0.23
C GLU A 67 22.08 1.05 -0.96
N GLU A 68 23.20 0.42 -1.32
CA GLU A 68 23.21 -0.65 -2.32
C GLU A 68 23.18 -2.01 -1.61
N ILE A 69 22.14 -2.80 -1.89
CA ILE A 69 22.04 -4.18 -1.41
C ILE A 69 22.21 -5.16 -2.56
N THR A 70 22.62 -6.38 -2.25
CA THR A 70 22.64 -7.50 -3.20
C THR A 70 21.63 -8.55 -2.78
N ILE A 71 20.76 -8.94 -3.70
CA ILE A 71 19.76 -10.01 -3.51
C ILE A 71 20.05 -11.18 -4.46
N ILE A 72 19.69 -12.39 -4.03
CA ILE A 72 19.82 -13.61 -4.84
C ILE A 72 18.42 -14.03 -5.25
N ALA A 73 18.00 -13.67 -6.46
CA ALA A 73 16.66 -13.94 -6.96
C ALA A 73 16.60 -15.27 -7.70
N CYS A 74 15.47 -15.97 -7.57
CA CYS A 74 15.17 -17.17 -8.32
C CYS A 74 13.65 -17.29 -8.56
N PRO A 75 13.16 -18.26 -9.36
CA PRO A 75 11.73 -18.42 -9.58
C PRO A 75 10.91 -18.66 -8.29
N CYS A 76 11.50 -19.36 -7.30
CA CYS A 76 10.88 -19.65 -6.01
C CYS A 76 10.85 -18.43 -5.07
N SER A 77 11.83 -17.55 -5.20
CA SER A 77 11.97 -16.33 -4.41
C SER A 77 12.31 -15.17 -5.36
N PRO A 78 11.31 -14.60 -6.04
CA PRO A 78 11.53 -13.56 -7.04
C PRO A 78 11.90 -12.23 -6.37
N ALA A 79 12.68 -11.40 -7.08
CA ALA A 79 13.21 -10.15 -6.57
C ALA A 79 12.14 -9.21 -5.95
N PRO A 80 10.94 -9.02 -6.56
CA PRO A 80 9.92 -8.16 -5.97
C PRO A 80 9.41 -8.62 -4.60
N LEU A 81 9.27 -9.93 -4.39
CA LEU A 81 8.82 -10.46 -3.12
C LEU A 81 9.90 -10.31 -2.04
N GLN A 82 11.17 -10.60 -2.38
CA GLN A 82 12.27 -10.39 -1.44
C GLN A 82 12.37 -8.93 -0.98
N LEU A 83 12.27 -7.98 -1.92
CA LEU A 83 12.33 -6.55 -1.62
C LEU A 83 11.15 -6.11 -0.77
N LEU A 84 9.94 -6.61 -1.05
CA LEU A 84 8.74 -6.30 -0.27
C LEU A 84 8.86 -6.76 1.18
N HIS A 85 9.35 -7.98 1.41
CA HIS A 85 9.64 -8.48 2.76
C HIS A 85 10.69 -7.65 3.49
N CYS A 86 11.61 -7.02 2.75
CA CYS A 86 12.58 -6.07 3.30
C CYS A 86 12.02 -4.64 3.46
N GLY A 87 10.74 -4.38 3.16
CA GLY A 87 10.14 -3.06 3.27
C GLY A 87 10.39 -2.13 2.08
N PHE A 88 10.74 -2.68 0.92
CA PHE A 88 10.97 -1.91 -0.31
C PHE A 88 10.04 -2.32 -1.44
N PHE A 89 9.69 -1.36 -2.29
CA PHE A 89 9.01 -1.64 -3.54
C PHE A 89 9.95 -1.45 -4.75
N PRO A 90 10.06 -2.44 -5.66
CA PRO A 90 10.99 -2.37 -6.79
C PRO A 90 10.53 -1.47 -7.93
N CYS A 91 11.48 -0.89 -8.67
CA CYS A 91 11.19 -0.13 -9.89
C CYS A 91 10.91 -1.01 -11.14
N ALA A 92 11.15 -2.32 -11.07
CA ALA A 92 10.96 -3.25 -12.18
C ALA A 92 10.59 -4.67 -11.69
N PRO A 93 9.87 -5.46 -12.50
CA PRO A 93 9.26 -6.70 -12.03
C PRO A 93 10.21 -7.91 -12.03
N VAL A 94 11.37 -7.82 -12.70
CA VAL A 94 12.28 -8.97 -12.90
C VAL A 94 13.68 -8.68 -12.40
N ALA A 95 14.28 -7.57 -12.85
CA ALA A 95 15.62 -7.15 -12.47
C ALA A 95 15.59 -5.69 -12.04
N PRO A 96 15.09 -5.39 -10.82
CA PRO A 96 15.06 -4.04 -10.29
C PRO A 96 16.49 -3.53 -10.10
N SER A 97 16.72 -2.28 -10.51
CA SER A 97 17.96 -1.56 -10.24
C SER A 97 17.81 -0.55 -9.09
N LEU A 98 16.56 -0.24 -8.74
CA LEU A 98 16.18 0.63 -7.65
C LEU A 98 15.00 -0.01 -6.90
N ALA A 99 14.95 0.17 -5.60
CA ALA A 99 13.78 -0.06 -4.78
C ALA A 99 13.60 1.11 -3.80
N VAL A 100 12.36 1.42 -3.44
CA VAL A 100 12.01 2.59 -2.61
C VAL A 100 11.36 2.10 -1.33
N ASP A 101 11.76 2.64 -0.19
CA ASP A 101 11.17 2.35 1.12
C ASP A 101 9.65 2.58 1.08
N LEU A 102 8.88 1.64 1.64
CA LEU A 102 7.42 1.67 1.60
C LEU A 102 6.84 2.88 2.36
N ARG A 103 7.50 3.39 3.41
CA ARG A 103 7.05 4.60 4.12
C ARG A 103 7.33 5.84 3.29
N LEU A 104 8.44 5.88 2.57
CA LEU A 104 8.72 6.95 1.62
C LEU A 104 7.65 6.98 0.53
N LEU A 105 7.27 5.82 -0.02
CA LEU A 105 6.19 5.74 -1.00
C LEU A 105 4.83 6.15 -0.44
N GLU A 106 4.47 5.70 0.76
CA GLU A 106 3.21 6.07 1.42
C GLU A 106 3.17 7.58 1.71
N PHE A 107 4.26 8.17 2.20
CA PHE A 107 4.36 9.60 2.41
C PHE A 107 4.14 10.38 1.12
N VAL A 108 4.79 9.97 0.01
CA VAL A 108 4.62 10.63 -1.28
C VAL A 108 3.21 10.46 -1.82
N HIS A 109 2.60 9.28 -1.62
CA HIS A 109 1.22 9.04 -1.98
C HIS A 109 0.28 10.03 -1.26
N LEU A 110 0.40 10.13 0.06
CA LEU A 110 -0.37 11.05 0.88
C LEU A 110 -0.10 12.52 0.52
N LEU A 111 1.14 12.86 0.18
CA LEU A 111 1.50 14.21 -0.28
C LEU A 111 0.77 14.55 -1.57
N PHE A 112 0.77 13.67 -2.57
CA PHE A 112 0.11 13.89 -3.86
C PHE A 112 -1.43 13.86 -3.80
N LEU A 113 -2.03 13.46 -2.68
CA LEU A 113 -3.46 13.67 -2.42
C LEU A 113 -3.77 15.12 -1.99
N ARG A 114 -2.75 15.89 -1.59
CA ARG A 114 -2.89 17.25 -1.04
C ARG A 114 -2.30 18.34 -1.93
N GLN A 115 -1.53 17.94 -2.95
CA GLN A 115 -0.98 18.84 -3.96
C GLN A 115 -1.01 18.18 -5.33
N SER A 116 -0.82 18.97 -6.39
CA SER A 116 -0.69 18.42 -7.73
C SER A 116 0.49 17.44 -7.79
N PRO A 117 0.32 16.23 -8.38
CA PRO A 117 1.39 15.25 -8.45
C PRO A 117 2.54 15.73 -9.34
N ASN A 118 3.59 16.28 -8.73
CA ASN A 118 4.80 16.72 -9.43
C ASN A 118 5.98 15.80 -9.11
N GLN A 119 6.00 14.64 -9.78
CA GLN A 119 7.07 13.65 -9.61
C GLN A 119 8.44 14.18 -10.03
N THR A 120 8.52 15.10 -11.00
CA THR A 120 9.79 15.69 -11.44
C THR A 120 10.37 16.54 -10.32
N ALA A 121 9.64 17.54 -9.83
CA ALA A 121 10.12 18.42 -8.77
C ALA A 121 10.42 17.64 -7.48
N TRP A 122 9.61 16.62 -7.16
CA TRP A 122 9.86 15.78 -6.00
C TRP A 122 11.15 14.97 -6.15
N CYS A 123 11.39 14.33 -7.30
CA CYS A 123 12.62 13.57 -7.53
C CYS A 123 13.84 14.48 -7.53
N ASP A 124 13.77 15.65 -8.16
CA ASP A 124 14.88 16.61 -8.19
C ASP A 124 15.21 17.11 -6.77
N ALA A 125 14.19 17.38 -5.95
CA ALA A 125 14.35 17.75 -4.55
C ALA A 125 14.96 16.60 -3.73
N LEU A 126 14.50 15.36 -3.93
CA LEU A 126 15.06 14.20 -3.25
C LEU A 126 16.52 13.93 -3.67
N GLU A 127 16.83 13.99 -4.95
CA GLU A 127 18.21 13.85 -5.45
C GLU A 127 19.12 14.92 -4.82
N THR A 128 18.67 16.18 -4.78
CA THR A 128 19.41 17.30 -4.17
C THR A 128 19.59 17.11 -2.66
N PHE A 129 18.53 16.67 -1.96
CA PHE A 129 18.57 16.43 -0.52
C PHE A 129 19.57 15.31 -0.16
N LEU A 130 19.52 14.19 -0.89
CA LEU A 130 20.45 13.07 -0.71
C LEU A 130 21.88 13.46 -1.08
N ASP A 131 22.08 14.26 -2.14
CA ASP A 131 23.40 14.76 -2.53
C ASP A 131 24.02 15.66 -1.45
N GLY A 132 23.20 16.48 -0.79
CA GLY A 132 23.58 17.30 0.36
C GLY A 132 24.14 16.46 1.53
N MET A 133 23.56 15.27 1.74
CA MET A 133 24.04 14.27 2.72
C MET A 133 25.18 13.40 2.20
N LYS A 134 25.78 13.75 1.05
CA LYS A 134 26.89 13.05 0.39
C LYS A 134 26.54 11.69 -0.22
N TYR A 135 25.25 11.35 -0.32
CA TYR A 135 24.82 10.19 -1.08
C TYR A 135 24.86 10.50 -2.59
N LYS A 136 25.76 9.82 -3.33
CA LYS A 136 25.89 9.99 -4.78
C LYS A 136 25.05 8.96 -5.53
N LEU A 137 23.89 9.40 -6.02
CA LEU A 137 22.98 8.61 -6.86
C LEU A 137 23.54 8.43 -8.27
N ARG A 138 24.57 7.59 -8.45
CA ARG A 138 25.16 7.28 -9.77
C ARG A 138 24.30 6.27 -10.54
N LEU A 139 23.03 6.58 -10.74
CA LEU A 139 22.10 5.73 -11.48
C LEU A 139 22.26 5.99 -12.99
N LYS A 140 22.40 4.92 -13.78
CA LYS A 140 22.48 5.01 -15.26
C LYS A 140 21.24 5.65 -15.89
N ASP A 141 20.08 5.52 -15.25
CA ASP A 141 18.84 6.23 -15.60
C ASP A 141 18.47 7.17 -14.43
N SER A 142 17.77 8.27 -14.72
CA SER A 142 17.36 9.24 -13.69
C SER A 142 16.49 8.60 -12.59
N LEU A 143 16.65 9.06 -11.33
CA LEU A 143 15.83 8.62 -10.20
C LEU A 143 14.35 8.75 -10.57
N ARG A 144 14.00 9.87 -11.23
CA ARG A 144 12.65 10.15 -11.73
C ARG A 144 12.01 8.95 -12.42
N ARG A 145 12.64 8.40 -13.46
CA ARG A 145 12.03 7.29 -14.23
C ARG A 145 11.80 6.05 -13.37
N ARG A 146 12.76 5.72 -12.51
CA ARG A 146 12.72 4.51 -11.68
C ARG A 146 11.71 4.67 -10.55
N PHE A 147 11.71 5.83 -9.90
CA PHE A 147 10.75 6.21 -8.88
C PHE A 147 9.33 6.23 -9.45
N SER A 148 9.08 6.90 -10.59
CA SER A 148 7.76 6.92 -11.25
C SER A 148 7.19 5.53 -11.49
N ASN A 149 8.02 4.59 -11.94
CA ASN A 149 7.61 3.20 -12.15
C ASN A 149 7.29 2.50 -10.82
N ALA A 150 8.17 2.61 -9.82
CA ALA A 150 7.95 2.02 -8.49
C ALA A 150 6.65 2.57 -7.87
N PHE A 151 6.50 3.89 -7.87
CA PHE A 151 5.36 4.60 -7.30
C PHE A 151 4.05 4.22 -7.98
N HIS A 152 4.00 4.22 -9.32
CA HIS A 152 2.80 3.81 -10.06
C HIS A 152 2.34 2.40 -9.67
N TRP A 153 3.26 1.43 -9.68
CA TRP A 153 2.92 0.03 -9.38
C TRP A 153 2.63 -0.22 -7.91
N TYR A 154 3.23 0.57 -7.02
CA TYR A 154 2.86 0.61 -5.60
C TYR A 154 1.42 1.11 -5.40
N GLN A 155 1.02 2.17 -6.11
CA GLN A 155 -0.37 2.63 -6.08
C GLN A 155 -1.34 1.55 -6.59
N VAL A 156 -0.98 0.83 -7.65
CA VAL A 156 -1.80 -0.29 -8.13
C VAL A 156 -1.89 -1.40 -7.07
N LEU A 157 -0.78 -1.75 -6.41
CA LEU A 157 -0.78 -2.74 -5.33
C LEU A 157 -1.68 -2.32 -4.16
N THR A 158 -1.60 -1.07 -3.71
CA THR A 158 -2.41 -0.57 -2.57
C THR A 158 -3.90 -0.60 -2.87
N VAL A 159 -4.31 -0.21 -4.08
CA VAL A 159 -5.70 -0.29 -4.54
C VAL A 159 -6.18 -1.74 -4.56
N LEU A 160 -5.42 -2.67 -5.14
CA LEU A 160 -5.82 -4.07 -5.22
C LEU A 160 -5.81 -4.76 -3.85
N ALA A 161 -4.92 -4.36 -2.94
CA ALA A 161 -4.90 -4.86 -1.58
C ALA A 161 -6.12 -4.40 -0.78
N GLN A 162 -6.56 -3.15 -0.95
CA GLN A 162 -7.79 -2.63 -0.35
C GLN A 162 -9.04 -3.34 -0.89
N ASP A 163 -9.09 -3.59 -2.20
CA ASP A 163 -10.17 -4.36 -2.84
C ASP A 163 -10.21 -5.81 -2.32
N HIS A 164 -9.04 -6.44 -2.15
CA HIS A 164 -8.92 -7.77 -1.56
C HIS A 164 -9.49 -7.82 -0.14
N ILE A 165 -9.13 -6.87 0.73
CA ILE A 165 -9.71 -6.76 2.08
C ILE A 165 -11.23 -6.58 2.01
N SER A 166 -11.70 -5.67 1.16
CA SER A 166 -13.14 -5.37 1.02
C SER A 166 -13.94 -6.61 0.61
N THR A 167 -13.41 -7.38 -0.33
CA THR A 167 -14.00 -8.66 -0.77
C THR A 167 -14.07 -9.67 0.37
N LEU A 168 -12.99 -9.82 1.16
CA LEU A 168 -12.99 -10.72 2.32
C LEU A 168 -14.02 -10.31 3.38
N VAL A 169 -14.12 -9.02 3.69
CA VAL A 169 -15.09 -8.49 4.67
C VAL A 169 -16.53 -8.73 4.20
N VAL A 170 -16.82 -8.49 2.92
CA VAL A 170 -18.16 -8.76 2.34
C VAL A 170 -18.45 -10.27 2.32
N GLY A 171 -17.46 -11.10 2.02
CA GLY A 171 -17.58 -12.56 2.06
C GLY A 171 -17.90 -13.08 3.47
N SER A 172 -17.14 -12.66 4.48
CA SER A 172 -17.37 -13.07 5.87
C SER A 172 -18.73 -12.62 6.44
N ARG A 173 -19.31 -11.53 5.92
CA ARG A 173 -20.66 -11.09 6.29
C ARG A 173 -21.77 -11.94 5.67
N LYS A 174 -21.50 -12.72 4.62
CA LYS A 174 -22.50 -13.62 4.01
C LYS A 174 -22.64 -14.94 4.78
N ASP A 175 -21.62 -15.33 5.54
CA ASP A 175 -21.61 -16.58 6.31
C ASP A 175 -22.08 -16.42 7.77
N GLY A 176 -22.37 -15.18 8.21
CA GLY A 176 -22.84 -14.88 9.56
C GLY A 176 -23.91 -13.79 9.57
N ALA A 177 -25.17 -14.21 9.69
CA ALA A 177 -26.38 -13.40 9.85
C ALA A 177 -26.85 -12.60 8.60
N PRO A 178 -28.17 -12.49 8.38
CA PRO A 178 -28.71 -11.71 7.27
C PRO A 178 -28.37 -10.22 7.46
N VAL A 179 -27.69 -9.64 6.47
CA VAL A 179 -27.33 -8.21 6.31
C VAL A 179 -28.57 -7.29 6.15
N ASP A 180 -29.73 -7.77 6.60
CA ASP A 180 -31.02 -7.09 6.46
C ASP A 180 -31.46 -6.41 7.76
N GLN A 181 -30.58 -6.23 8.75
CA GLN A 181 -30.91 -5.49 9.96
C GLN A 181 -29.97 -4.29 10.20
N PRO A 182 -30.48 -3.07 10.44
CA PRO A 182 -29.68 -1.91 10.82
C PRO A 182 -28.91 -2.16 12.12
N SER A 183 -27.74 -1.52 12.27
CA SER A 183 -26.90 -1.68 13.46
C SER A 183 -27.62 -1.28 14.75
N ASP A 184 -27.23 -1.88 15.88
CA ASP A 184 -27.83 -1.56 17.20
C ASP A 184 -27.70 -0.08 17.57
N TYR A 185 -26.61 0.57 17.12
CA TYR A 185 -26.44 2.00 17.25
C TYR A 185 -27.54 2.79 16.53
N LEU A 186 -27.88 2.45 15.28
CA LEU A 186 -28.95 3.12 14.54
C LEU A 186 -30.34 2.78 15.11
N ARG A 187 -30.54 1.54 15.56
CA ARG A 187 -31.77 1.08 16.21
C ARG A 187 -32.04 1.81 17.52
N SER A 188 -31.01 2.03 18.34
CA SER A 188 -31.14 2.77 19.60
C SER A 188 -31.37 4.27 19.38
N ARG A 189 -30.81 4.84 18.30
CA ARG A 189 -30.94 6.27 18.02
C ARG A 189 -32.25 6.66 17.33
N CYS A 190 -32.80 5.77 16.51
CA CYS A 190 -34.14 5.94 15.94
C CYS A 190 -34.87 4.59 15.78
N PRO A 191 -35.58 4.14 16.83
CA PRO A 191 -36.34 2.88 16.79
C PRO A 191 -37.43 2.87 15.71
N LEU A 192 -38.00 4.03 15.38
CA LEU A 192 -39.06 4.17 14.38
C LEU A 192 -38.57 3.88 12.96
N CYS A 193 -37.37 4.34 12.59
CA CYS A 193 -36.81 4.12 11.25
C CYS A 193 -36.07 2.80 11.12
N PHE A 194 -35.42 2.34 12.20
CA PHE A 194 -34.45 1.25 12.12
C PHE A 194 -34.76 0.05 13.03
N GLY A 195 -35.71 0.19 13.97
CA GLY A 195 -36.04 -0.84 14.96
C GLY A 195 -37.12 -1.84 14.54
N GLY A 196 -37.83 -1.59 13.42
CA GLY A 196 -38.90 -2.46 12.92
C GLY A 196 -38.44 -3.46 11.86
N ASN A 197 -39.16 -4.58 11.72
CA ASN A 197 -38.90 -5.63 10.72
C ASN A 197 -39.07 -5.16 9.26
N ASN A 198 -39.73 -4.01 9.05
CA ASN A 198 -40.05 -3.44 7.73
C ASN A 198 -39.30 -2.12 7.45
N TRP A 199 -38.15 -1.87 8.08
CA TRP A 199 -37.36 -0.63 7.91
C TRP A 199 -37.04 -0.26 6.44
N ARG A 200 -37.12 -1.21 5.51
CA ARG A 200 -36.95 -0.99 4.06
C ARG A 200 -38.19 -0.44 3.35
N ASN A 201 -39.39 -0.79 3.82
CA ASN A 201 -40.65 -0.38 3.22
C ASN A 201 -41.15 0.88 3.90
N GLY A 202 -40.49 2.00 3.61
CA GLY A 202 -41.03 3.32 3.90
C GLY A 202 -42.25 3.60 3.02
N THR A 203 -43.41 3.05 3.36
CA THR A 203 -44.68 3.55 2.83
C THR A 203 -44.90 4.97 3.35
N ARG A 204 -44.99 5.90 2.40
CA ARG A 204 -45.07 7.35 2.55
C ARG A 204 -46.34 7.89 3.22
N ASP A 205 -47.19 7.07 3.84
CA ASP A 205 -48.57 7.47 4.17
C ASP A 205 -48.86 7.83 5.63
N SER A 206 -47.86 8.11 6.46
CA SER A 206 -48.09 8.87 7.71
C SER A 206 -46.80 9.52 8.23
N LEU A 207 -46.76 10.84 8.10
CA LEU A 207 -45.77 11.79 8.65
C LEU A 207 -45.57 11.62 10.19
N PRO A 208 -44.42 12.04 10.77
CA PRO A 208 -43.70 13.27 10.46
C PRO A 208 -42.25 13.09 9.99
N MET A 209 -41.82 14.05 9.16
CA MET A 209 -40.44 14.23 8.69
C MET A 209 -39.48 14.37 9.86
N CYS A 210 -38.70 13.32 10.16
CA CYS A 210 -37.53 13.42 11.02
C CYS A 210 -36.32 13.81 10.18
N VAL A 211 -36.04 15.11 10.10
CA VAL A 211 -34.76 15.62 9.61
C VAL A 211 -33.70 15.27 10.66
N ILE A 212 -32.80 14.33 10.37
CA ILE A 212 -31.59 14.16 11.16
C ILE A 212 -30.71 15.41 10.90
N SER A 213 -30.83 16.41 11.77
CA SER A 213 -29.98 17.59 11.75
C SER A 213 -28.55 17.21 12.13
N TYR A 214 -27.65 17.17 11.15
CA TYR A 214 -26.21 17.17 11.38
C TYR A 214 -25.74 18.62 11.61
N TYR A 215 -25.98 19.16 12.79
CA TYR A 215 -25.19 20.27 13.31
C TYR A 215 -24.64 19.88 14.68
N ALA A 216 -23.40 19.40 14.70
CA ALA A 216 -22.56 19.47 15.89
C ALA A 216 -21.52 20.56 15.65
N THR A 217 -21.93 21.77 16.00
CA THR A 217 -21.07 22.93 16.23
C THR A 217 -19.98 22.59 17.23
N THR A 218 -18.74 22.88 16.86
CA THR A 218 -17.61 23.00 17.76
C THR A 218 -17.96 24.04 18.83
N SER A 219 -17.97 23.66 20.11
CA SER A 219 -17.84 24.61 21.21
C SER A 219 -16.81 24.12 22.20
N ILE A 220 -15.74 24.92 22.24
CA ILE A 220 -14.82 25.15 23.35
C ILE A 220 -15.56 25.10 24.69
N ASN A 221 -14.94 24.50 25.71
CA ASN A 221 -14.86 25.10 27.04
C ASN A 221 -13.73 24.50 27.88
N HIS A 222 -12.86 25.41 28.30
CA HIS A 222 -12.00 25.35 29.48
C HIS A 222 -12.81 25.00 30.73
N LEU A 223 -12.19 24.20 31.59
CA LEU A 223 -12.00 24.49 33.01
C LEU A 223 -10.59 24.02 33.40
#